data_AF-A0A3B9W5A9-F1
#
_entry.id   AF-A0A3B9W5A9-F1
#
_cell.length_a   1.000
_cell.length_b   1.000
_cell.length_c   1.000
_cell.angle_alpha   90.00
_cell.angle_beta   90.00
_cell.angle_gamma   90.00
#
_symmetry.space_group_name_H-M   'P 1'
#
loop_
_entity.id
_entity.type
_entity.pdbx_description
1 polymer ?
#
loop_
_entity_poly.entity_id
_entity_poly.type
_entity_poly.pdbx_seq_one_letter_code
_entity_poly.pdbx_strand_id
1 'polypeptide(L)'
;FCFLKDYPKGERPSSFAERFSLSAFFRVLFTVMKNPQNWFAGLYASLINLPVFLLGASSADMYLQQVSHLSLRSASLVSEGLFIGLIIGCPLFGWWSDKIQKRKFPMVVGAVLSLIVIVVMMSAPEASFVTQLILFFLLGFFISSQTIAYPLVAESNSEQLTGSANAVASFLIMSGGFLIPMFTYLLNRHWSHKMIGGVPWYSLSDFHHAFMMMPIAFLLSLLVTCFLKETHCRSFSDRSSHNA
;
A
#
# COMPACT_ATOMS: atom_id res chain seq x y z
N PHE A 1 -4.70 -27.64 20.44
CA PHE A 1 -4.50 -26.35 21.12
C PHE A 1 -4.18 -26.60 22.59
N CYS A 2 -2.90 -26.79 22.93
CA CYS A 2 -2.45 -26.90 24.31
C CYS A 2 -2.38 -25.49 24.91
N PHE A 3 -3.22 -25.22 25.91
CA PHE A 3 -3.07 -24.05 26.77
C PHE A 3 -1.83 -24.27 27.65
N LEU A 4 -0.72 -23.64 27.28
CA LEU A 4 0.43 -23.46 28.17
C LEU A 4 -0.02 -22.55 29.31
N LYS A 5 -0.28 -23.14 30.48
CA LYS A 5 -0.62 -22.47 31.73
C LYS A 5 0.36 -22.91 32.80
N ASP A 6 1.63 -22.57 32.61
CA ASP A 6 2.64 -22.63 33.66
C ASP A 6 3.25 -21.23 33.84
N TYR A 7 2.68 -20.50 34.79
CA TYR A 7 3.29 -19.29 35.34
C TYR A 7 4.22 -19.71 36.48
N PRO A 8 5.49 -19.28 36.52
CA PRO A 8 6.38 -19.58 37.64
C PRO A 8 5.89 -18.87 38.91
N LYS A 9 5.72 -19.66 39.99
CA LYS A 9 5.30 -19.19 41.31
C LYS A 9 6.40 -18.31 41.91
N GLY A 10 6.25 -17.00 41.87
CA GLY A 10 7.15 -16.07 42.57
C GLY A 10 7.12 -14.63 42.07
N GLU A 11 6.73 -14.40 40.82
CA GLU A 11 6.55 -13.04 40.30
C GLU A 11 5.11 -12.60 40.54
N ARG A 12 4.94 -11.59 41.41
CA ARG A 12 3.69 -10.83 41.49
C ARG A 12 3.35 -10.37 40.08
N PRO A 13 2.09 -10.45 39.61
CA PRO A 13 1.72 -9.89 38.31
C PRO A 13 2.01 -8.39 38.35
N SER A 14 3.17 -7.99 37.84
CA SER A 14 3.52 -6.59 37.64
C SER A 14 2.56 -6.05 36.62
N SER A 15 1.51 -5.38 37.12
CA SER A 15 0.93 -4.17 36.55
C SER A 15 0.55 -4.12 35.07
N PHE A 16 0.46 -5.23 34.32
CA PHE A 16 -0.01 -5.19 32.93
C PHE A 16 -1.51 -4.79 32.82
N ALA A 17 -2.22 -4.81 33.94
CA ALA A 17 -3.58 -4.31 34.11
C ALA A 17 -3.65 -2.92 34.78
N GLU A 18 -2.54 -2.17 34.88
CA GLU A 18 -2.57 -0.80 35.41
C GLU A 18 -3.11 0.18 34.35
N ARG A 19 -4.41 0.46 34.46
CA ARG A 19 -5.14 1.63 33.94
C ARG A 19 -4.86 1.95 32.47
N PHE A 20 -5.73 1.44 31.59
CA PHE A 20 -5.95 2.02 30.26
C PHE A 20 -6.49 3.45 30.43
N SER A 21 -5.59 4.40 30.69
CA SER A 21 -5.93 5.79 30.82
C SER A 21 -6.14 6.35 29.41
N LEU A 22 -7.38 6.71 29.07
CA LEU A 22 -7.70 7.32 27.78
C LEU A 22 -6.80 8.53 27.50
N SER A 23 -6.43 9.30 28.53
CA SER A 23 -5.50 10.42 28.37
C SER A 23 -4.09 9.99 27.98
N ALA A 24 -3.60 8.85 28.48
CA ALA A 24 -2.32 8.27 28.09
C ALA A 24 -2.39 7.75 26.64
N PHE A 25 -3.49 7.10 26.25
CA PHE A 25 -3.73 6.65 24.88
C PHE A 25 -3.73 7.83 23.89
N PHE A 26 -4.51 8.89 24.16
CA PHE A 26 -4.53 10.08 23.30
C PHE A 26 -3.17 10.79 23.27
N ARG A 27 -2.41 10.79 24.38
CA ARG A 27 -1.06 11.35 24.42
C ARG A 27 -0.08 10.56 23.53
N VAL A 28 -0.14 9.24 23.57
CA VAL A 28 0.63 8.35 22.68
C VAL A 28 0.25 8.61 21.22
N LEU A 29 -1.06 8.62 20.91
CA LEU A 29 -1.57 8.87 19.58
C LEU A 29 -1.10 10.23 19.03
N PHE A 30 -1.22 11.28 19.83
CA PHE A 30 -0.79 12.62 19.45
C PHE A 30 0.74 12.73 19.28
N THR A 31 1.52 11.97 20.07
CA THR A 31 2.98 11.90 19.94
C THR A 31 3.37 11.22 18.62
N VAL A 32 2.72 10.10 18.29
CA VAL A 32 2.91 9.37 17.03
C VAL A 32 2.50 10.22 15.82
N MET A 33 1.37 10.92 15.92
CA MET A 33 0.90 11.82 14.86
C MET A 33 1.77 13.07 14.70
N LYS A 34 2.51 13.49 15.73
CA LYS A 34 3.48 14.60 15.60
C LYS A 34 4.74 14.21 14.83
N ASN A 35 5.02 12.92 14.65
CA ASN A 35 6.19 12.48 13.92
C ASN A 35 5.93 12.60 12.40
N PRO A 36 6.59 13.54 11.69
CA PRO A 36 6.35 13.74 10.26
C PRO A 36 6.75 12.53 9.42
N GLN A 37 7.68 11.70 9.91
CA GLN A 37 8.11 10.50 9.21
C GLN A 37 7.00 9.45 9.10
N ASN A 38 6.15 9.34 10.12
CA ASN A 38 4.99 8.43 10.10
C ASN A 38 3.97 8.86 9.05
N TRP A 39 3.78 10.17 8.88
CA TRP A 39 2.91 10.71 7.84
C TRP A 39 3.45 10.44 6.45
N PHE A 40 4.73 10.70 6.20
CA PHE A 40 5.32 10.45 4.89
C PHE A 40 5.33 8.95 4.55
N ALA A 41 5.62 8.07 5.51
CA ALA A 41 5.60 6.63 5.30
C ALA A 41 4.16 6.12 5.03
N GLY A 42 3.18 6.58 5.81
CA GLY A 42 1.77 6.24 5.61
C GLY A 42 1.23 6.78 4.29
N LEU A 43 1.58 8.02 3.92
CA LEU A 43 1.17 8.64 2.66
C LEU A 43 1.81 7.94 1.46
N TYR A 44 3.10 7.58 1.53
CA TYR A 44 3.74 6.76 0.51
C TYR A 44 3.00 5.43 0.30
N ALA A 45 2.77 4.70 1.39
CA ALA A 45 2.13 3.39 1.33
C ALA A 45 0.67 3.49 0.86
N SER A 46 -0.04 4.55 1.25
CA SER A 46 -1.37 4.89 0.74
C SER A 46 -1.38 5.11 -0.77
N LEU A 47 -0.46 5.95 -1.28
CA LEU A 47 -0.38 6.31 -2.70
C LEU A 47 0.06 5.13 -3.58
N ILE A 48 1.03 4.34 -3.14
CA ILE A 48 1.50 3.19 -3.91
C ILE A 48 0.47 2.05 -3.93
N ASN A 49 -0.37 1.94 -2.90
CA ASN A 49 -1.42 0.92 -2.80
C ASN A 49 -2.72 1.32 -3.51
N LEU A 50 -2.81 2.56 -4.01
CA LEU A 50 -3.96 3.09 -4.74
C LEU A 50 -4.41 2.20 -5.92
N PRO A 51 -3.51 1.65 -6.76
CA PRO A 51 -3.92 0.74 -7.83
C PRO A 51 -4.53 -0.56 -7.28
N VAL A 52 -4.08 -1.06 -6.13
CA VAL A 52 -4.68 -2.26 -5.51
C VAL A 52 -6.10 -1.96 -5.06
N PHE A 53 -6.34 -0.76 -4.50
CA PHE A 53 -7.67 -0.33 -4.11
C PHE A 53 -8.61 -0.16 -5.30
N LEU A 54 -8.12 0.43 -6.39
CA LEU A 54 -8.92 0.67 -7.60
C LEU A 54 -9.15 -0.62 -8.41
N LEU A 55 -8.07 -1.34 -8.73
CA LEU A 55 -8.11 -2.56 -9.52
C LEU A 55 -8.71 -3.73 -8.74
N GLY A 56 -8.53 -3.78 -7.42
CA GLY A 56 -9.14 -4.78 -6.55
C GLY A 56 -10.65 -4.63 -6.38
N ALA A 57 -11.20 -3.42 -6.57
CA ALA A 57 -12.63 -3.13 -6.40
C ALA A 57 -13.40 -3.27 -7.73
N SER A 58 -13.38 -4.46 -8.32
CA SER A 58 -14.03 -4.89 -9.59
C SER A 58 -13.76 -4.04 -10.85
N SER A 59 -13.09 -2.90 -10.72
CA SER A 59 -12.81 -1.97 -11.82
C SER A 59 -11.78 -2.54 -12.80
N ALA A 60 -10.89 -3.43 -12.34
CA ALA A 60 -9.98 -4.17 -13.22
C ALA A 60 -10.73 -5.08 -14.19
N ASP A 61 -11.71 -5.84 -13.70
CA ASP A 61 -12.49 -6.75 -14.54
C ASP A 61 -13.29 -5.99 -15.59
N MET A 62 -13.82 -4.83 -15.23
CA MET A 62 -14.52 -3.93 -16.16
C MET A 62 -13.57 -3.37 -17.22
N TYR A 63 -12.38 -2.92 -16.82
CA TYR A 63 -11.37 -2.43 -17.74
C TYR A 63 -10.95 -3.52 -18.73
N LEU A 64 -10.64 -4.73 -18.26
CA LEU A 64 -10.18 -5.84 -19.08
C LEU A 64 -11.26 -6.37 -20.05
N GLN A 65 -12.53 -6.35 -19.63
CA GLN A 65 -13.65 -6.73 -20.49
C GLN A 65 -13.94 -5.68 -21.57
N GLN A 66 -13.92 -4.39 -21.20
CA GLN A 66 -14.34 -3.31 -22.12
C GLN A 66 -13.21 -2.87 -23.05
N VAL A 67 -11.95 -2.85 -22.58
CA VAL A 67 -10.79 -2.36 -23.34
C VAL A 67 -10.06 -3.50 -24.06
N SER A 68 -9.94 -4.65 -23.40
CA SER A 68 -9.14 -5.78 -23.93
C SER A 68 -9.99 -6.93 -24.45
N HIS A 69 -11.32 -6.73 -24.50
CA HIS A 69 -12.31 -7.67 -25.01
C HIS A 69 -12.20 -9.08 -24.41
N LEU A 70 -11.66 -9.18 -23.19
CA LEU A 70 -11.48 -10.46 -22.52
C LEU A 70 -12.82 -10.97 -21.98
N SER A 71 -12.96 -12.29 -21.93
CA SER A 71 -14.08 -12.92 -21.21
C SER A 71 -13.99 -12.58 -19.72
N LEU A 72 -15.13 -12.54 -19.03
CA LEU A 72 -15.19 -12.34 -17.57
C LEU A 72 -14.23 -13.29 -16.82
N ARG A 73 -14.18 -14.57 -17.24
CA ARG A 73 -13.28 -15.57 -16.65
C ARG A 73 -11.81 -15.20 -16.80
N SER A 74 -11.41 -14.75 -17.99
CA SER A 74 -10.03 -14.34 -18.27
C SER A 74 -9.66 -13.05 -17.53
N ALA A 75 -10.59 -12.09 -17.46
CA ALA A 75 -10.40 -10.84 -16.75
C ALA A 75 -10.13 -11.08 -15.25
N SER A 76 -10.94 -11.92 -14.60
CA SER A 76 -10.75 -12.25 -13.17
C SER A 76 -9.40 -12.92 -12.90
N LEU A 77 -8.93 -13.82 -13.78
CA LEU A 77 -7.60 -14.44 -13.64
C LEU A 77 -6.46 -13.42 -13.71
N VAL A 78 -6.58 -12.41 -14.58
CA VAL A 78 -5.58 -11.34 -14.69
C VAL A 78 -5.61 -10.45 -13.45
N SER A 79 -6.80 -10.08 -12.97
CA SER A 79 -7.00 -9.29 -11.74
C SER A 79 -6.45 -10.01 -10.50
N GLU A 80 -6.66 -11.32 -10.39
CA GLU A 80 -6.08 -12.16 -9.33
C GLU A 80 -4.54 -12.18 -9.38
N GLY A 81 -3.97 -12.13 -10.58
CA GLY A 81 -2.52 -12.05 -10.80
C GLY A 81 -1.85 -10.90 -10.04
N LEU A 82 -2.54 -9.77 -9.89
CA LEU A 82 -2.08 -8.63 -9.08
C LEU A 82 -1.93 -9.00 -7.61
N PHE A 83 -2.90 -9.70 -7.03
CA PHE A 83 -2.82 -10.15 -5.63
C PHE A 83 -1.75 -11.22 -5.43
N ILE A 84 -1.58 -12.12 -6.40
CA ILE A 84 -0.52 -13.13 -6.36
C ILE A 84 0.86 -12.44 -6.39
N GLY A 85 1.03 -11.44 -7.27
CA GLY A 85 2.24 -10.62 -7.32
C GLY A 85 2.53 -9.93 -5.99
N LEU A 86 1.50 -9.38 -5.34
CA LEU A 86 1.61 -8.75 -4.03
C LEU A 86 2.06 -9.75 -2.95
N ILE A 87 1.44 -10.93 -2.89
CA ILE A 87 1.77 -12.00 -1.92
C ILE A 87 3.23 -12.40 -2.04
N ILE A 88 3.73 -12.59 -3.27
CA ILE A 88 5.12 -13.00 -3.52
C ILE A 88 6.08 -11.82 -3.31
N GLY A 89 5.68 -10.61 -3.67
CA GLY A 89 6.51 -9.42 -3.56
C GLY A 89 6.77 -9.01 -2.11
N CYS A 90 5.78 -9.10 -1.23
CA CYS A 90 5.91 -8.70 0.19
C CYS A 90 7.13 -9.28 0.91
N PRO A 91 7.34 -10.62 0.94
CA PRO A 91 8.52 -11.20 1.58
C PRO A 91 9.80 -10.87 0.82
N LEU A 92 9.77 -10.77 -0.50
CA LEU A 92 10.96 -10.49 -1.30
C LEU A 92 11.47 -9.06 -1.08
N PHE A 93 10.58 -8.06 -1.12
CA PHE A 93 10.93 -6.66 -0.84
C PHE A 93 11.30 -6.45 0.62
N GLY A 94 10.66 -7.16 1.56
CA GLY A 94 11.06 -7.17 2.97
C GLY A 94 12.49 -7.67 3.14
N TRP A 95 12.78 -8.88 2.65
CA TRP A 95 14.12 -9.46 2.69
C TRP A 95 15.16 -8.61 1.96
N TRP A 96 14.82 -8.07 0.80
CA TRP A 96 15.73 -7.22 0.02
C TRP A 96 16.07 -5.93 0.75
N SER A 97 15.07 -5.30 1.38
CA SER A 97 15.27 -4.11 2.20
C SER A 97 16.15 -4.39 3.42
N ASP A 98 15.91 -5.51 4.11
CA ASP A 98 16.73 -5.92 5.25
C ASP A 98 18.16 -6.24 4.83
N LYS A 99 18.38 -6.86 3.67
CA LYS A 99 19.72 -7.17 3.15
C LYS A 99 20.51 -5.90 2.79
N ILE A 100 19.87 -4.89 2.22
CA ILE A 100 20.53 -3.63 1.85
C ILE A 100 20.75 -2.73 3.09
N GLN A 101 20.05 -2.99 4.20
CA GLN A 101 20.04 -2.13 5.39
C GLN A 101 19.64 -0.67 5.06
N LYS A 102 18.85 -0.50 3.99
CA LYS A 102 18.29 0.78 3.54
C LYS A 102 16.81 0.56 3.23
N ARG A 103 15.97 1.49 3.68
CA ARG A 103 14.51 1.44 3.51
C ARG A 103 14.10 2.28 2.30
N LYS A 104 14.76 3.43 2.07
CA LYS A 104 14.37 4.36 1.00
C LYS A 104 14.65 3.82 -0.39
N PHE A 105 15.79 3.16 -0.58
CA PHE A 105 16.21 2.71 -1.91
C PHE A 105 15.21 1.70 -2.53
N PRO A 106 14.82 0.61 -1.84
CA PRO A 106 13.81 -0.30 -2.38
C PRO A 106 12.43 0.34 -2.56
N MET A 107 12.05 1.33 -1.74
CA MET A 107 10.80 2.09 -1.91
C MET A 107 10.82 2.91 -3.21
N VAL A 108 11.90 3.64 -3.48
CA VAL A 108 12.06 4.38 -4.74
C VAL A 108 12.01 3.43 -5.94
N VAL A 109 12.73 2.30 -5.87
CA VAL A 109 12.74 1.32 -6.96
C VAL A 109 11.34 0.74 -7.20
N GLY A 110 10.63 0.36 -6.13
CA GLY A 110 9.26 -0.13 -6.23
C GLY A 110 8.33 0.89 -6.88
N ALA A 111 8.40 2.15 -6.47
CA ALA A 111 7.56 3.21 -7.03
C ALA A 111 7.90 3.54 -8.51
N VAL A 112 9.18 3.60 -8.88
CA VAL A 112 9.60 3.81 -10.28
C VAL A 112 9.17 2.64 -11.16
N LEU A 113 9.39 1.39 -10.73
CA LEU A 113 9.01 0.22 -11.51
C LEU A 113 7.49 0.10 -11.63
N SER A 114 6.73 0.42 -10.58
CA SER A 114 5.27 0.48 -10.64
C SER A 114 4.78 1.53 -11.64
N LEU A 115 5.42 2.70 -11.66
CA LEU A 115 5.13 3.77 -12.63
C LEU A 115 5.40 3.32 -14.08
N ILE A 116 6.52 2.63 -14.32
CA ILE A 116 6.84 2.09 -15.65
C ILE A 116 5.79 1.06 -16.08
N VAL A 117 5.44 0.12 -15.18
CA VAL A 117 4.45 -0.92 -15.48
C VAL A 117 3.08 -0.31 -15.81
N ILE A 118 2.61 0.68 -15.05
CA ILE A 118 1.30 1.29 -15.33
C ILE A 118 1.32 2.08 -16.65
N VAL A 119 2.43 2.78 -16.97
CA VAL A 119 2.56 3.49 -18.25
C VAL A 119 2.57 2.51 -19.43
N VAL A 120 3.28 1.39 -19.30
CA VAL A 120 3.28 0.32 -20.31
C VAL A 120 1.89 -0.29 -20.46
N MET A 121 1.21 -0.56 -19.36
CA MET A 121 -0.16 -1.08 -19.35
C MET A 121 -1.14 -0.11 -20.04
N MET A 122 -1.01 1.20 -19.81
CA MET A 122 -1.83 2.21 -20.50
C MET A 122 -1.50 2.35 -21.99
N SER A 123 -0.24 2.14 -22.38
CA SER A 123 0.21 2.27 -23.77
C SER A 123 -0.15 1.06 -24.64
N ALA A 124 -0.44 -0.09 -24.03
CA ALA A 124 -0.76 -1.35 -24.72
C ALA A 124 -2.13 -1.92 -24.30
N PRO A 125 -3.25 -1.22 -24.58
CA PRO A 125 -4.60 -1.64 -24.17
C PRO A 125 -5.07 -2.95 -24.84
N GLU A 126 -4.59 -3.23 -26.05
CA GLU A 126 -4.92 -4.43 -26.84
C GLU A 126 -3.88 -5.56 -26.69
N ALA A 127 -3.08 -5.53 -25.62
CA ALA A 127 -2.07 -6.56 -25.38
C ALA A 127 -2.71 -7.95 -25.20
N SER A 128 -1.96 -9.01 -25.54
CA SER A 128 -2.42 -10.38 -25.35
C SER A 128 -2.72 -10.69 -23.88
N PHE A 129 -3.61 -11.66 -23.64
CA PHE A 129 -3.95 -12.13 -22.29
C PHE A 129 -2.72 -12.41 -21.41
N VAL A 130 -1.70 -13.05 -21.97
CA VAL A 130 -0.45 -13.38 -21.26
C VAL A 130 0.30 -12.12 -20.85
N THR A 131 0.40 -11.14 -21.74
CA THR A 131 1.06 -9.87 -21.44
C THR A 131 0.33 -9.12 -20.33
N GLN A 132 -1.01 -9.08 -20.35
CA GLN A 132 -1.79 -8.43 -19.30
C GLN A 132 -1.65 -9.12 -17.95
N LEU A 133 -1.67 -10.45 -17.93
CA LEU A 133 -1.43 -11.24 -16.73
C LEU A 133 -0.05 -10.92 -16.12
N ILE A 134 0.99 -10.84 -16.95
CA ILE A 134 2.34 -10.48 -16.51
C ILE A 134 2.39 -9.03 -16.00
N LEU A 135 1.76 -8.08 -16.69
CA LEU A 135 1.74 -6.68 -16.27
C LEU A 135 1.02 -6.48 -14.93
N PHE A 136 -0.14 -7.10 -14.74
CA PHE A 136 -0.87 -7.05 -13.46
C PHE A 136 -0.07 -7.71 -12.33
N PHE A 137 0.55 -8.85 -12.60
CA PHE A 137 1.44 -9.51 -11.65
C PHE A 137 2.62 -8.63 -11.26
N LEU A 138 3.31 -8.05 -12.24
CA LEU A 138 4.43 -7.14 -11.99
C LEU A 138 4.00 -5.89 -11.23
N LEU A 139 2.83 -5.34 -11.55
CA LEU A 139 2.26 -4.20 -10.86
C LEU A 139 2.05 -4.53 -9.37
N GLY A 140 1.37 -5.64 -9.07
CA GLY A 140 1.18 -6.09 -7.68
C GLY A 140 2.50 -6.38 -6.96
N PHE A 141 3.46 -6.99 -7.66
CA PHE A 141 4.79 -7.28 -7.14
C PHE A 141 5.57 -6.02 -6.78
N PHE A 142 5.55 -4.96 -7.60
CA PHE A 142 6.25 -3.72 -7.29
C PHE A 142 5.54 -2.87 -6.23
N ILE A 143 4.20 -2.91 -6.19
CA ILE A 143 3.40 -2.27 -5.13
C ILE A 143 3.72 -2.86 -3.75
N SER A 144 4.14 -4.13 -3.68
CA SER A 144 4.52 -4.79 -2.43
C SER A 144 5.66 -4.09 -1.65
N SER A 145 6.40 -3.17 -2.29
CA SER A 145 7.34 -2.27 -1.61
C SER A 145 6.69 -1.42 -0.51
N GLN A 146 5.35 -1.30 -0.49
CA GLN A 146 4.59 -0.73 0.63
C GLN A 146 4.88 -1.40 1.97
N THR A 147 5.20 -2.71 1.99
CA THR A 147 5.47 -3.46 3.22
C THR A 147 6.66 -2.89 3.99
N ILE A 148 7.56 -2.17 3.32
CA ILE A 148 8.73 -1.50 3.92
C ILE A 148 8.32 -0.30 4.77
N ALA A 149 7.15 0.29 4.53
CA ALA A 149 6.66 1.42 5.33
C ALA A 149 6.40 1.04 6.80
N TYR A 150 5.95 -0.18 7.07
CA TYR A 150 5.72 -0.66 8.44
C TYR A 150 6.99 -0.72 9.31
N PRO A 151 8.08 -1.42 8.89
CA PRO A 151 9.32 -1.40 9.66
C PRO A 151 9.95 -0.01 9.70
N LEU A 152 9.79 0.81 8.65
CA LEU A 152 10.25 2.21 8.67
C LEU A 152 9.55 3.03 9.76
N VAL A 153 8.23 2.86 9.91
CA VAL A 153 7.46 3.49 10.99
C VAL A 153 7.88 2.95 12.35
N ALA A 154 8.06 1.62 12.48
CA ALA A 154 8.54 1.01 13.71
C ALA A 154 9.91 1.58 14.14
N GLU A 155 10.89 1.65 13.23
CA GLU A 155 12.23 2.18 13.47
C GLU A 155 12.24 3.68 13.82
N SER A 156 11.22 4.43 13.37
CA SER A 156 11.12 5.88 13.57
C SER A 156 10.51 6.27 14.92
N ASN A 157 9.99 5.32 15.69
CA ASN A 157 9.33 5.55 16.97
C ASN A 157 9.98 4.70 18.07
N SER A 158 9.77 5.04 19.34
CA SER A 158 10.27 4.23 20.45
C SER A 158 9.58 2.86 20.48
N GLU A 159 10.26 1.84 21.00
CA GLU A 159 9.75 0.46 21.07
C GLU A 159 8.39 0.38 21.78
N GLN A 160 8.19 1.21 22.81
CA GLN A 160 6.93 1.33 23.56
C GLN A 160 5.77 1.90 22.72
N LEU A 161 6.05 2.68 21.68
CA LEU A 161 5.06 3.36 20.83
C LEU A 161 4.90 2.70 19.45
N THR A 162 5.74 1.71 19.12
CA THR A 162 5.78 1.06 17.80
C THR A 162 4.45 0.43 17.42
N GLY A 163 3.77 -0.23 18.37
CA GLY A 163 2.45 -0.83 18.11
C GLY A 163 1.40 0.22 17.73
N SER A 164 1.34 1.33 18.47
CA SER A 164 0.43 2.44 18.15
C SER A 164 0.82 3.16 16.86
N ALA A 165 2.12 3.30 16.58
CA ALA A 165 2.61 3.90 15.35
C ALA A 165 2.22 3.09 14.11
N ASN A 166 2.34 1.77 14.17
CA ASN A 166 1.88 0.89 13.10
C ASN A 166 0.36 0.92 12.92
N ALA A 167 -0.41 1.04 14.01
CA ALA A 167 -1.86 1.19 13.91
C ALA A 167 -2.25 2.50 13.19
N VAL A 168 -1.60 3.62 13.52
CA VAL A 168 -1.79 4.90 12.82
C VAL A 168 -1.36 4.80 11.36
N ALA A 169 -0.23 4.16 11.07
CA ALA A 169 0.24 3.96 9.70
C ALA A 169 -0.75 3.13 8.87
N SER A 170 -1.27 2.01 9.40
CA SER A 170 -2.33 1.23 8.75
C SER A 170 -3.58 2.06 8.47
N PHE A 171 -3.99 2.90 9.42
CA PHE A 171 -5.11 3.81 9.22
C PHE A 171 -4.86 4.82 8.09
N LEU A 172 -3.64 5.40 8.03
CA LEU A 172 -3.24 6.29 6.94
C LEU A 172 -3.15 5.59 5.59
N ILE A 173 -2.77 4.31 5.56
CA ILE A 173 -2.76 3.50 4.34
C ILE A 173 -4.19 3.26 3.86
N MET A 174 -5.10 2.87 4.76
CA MET A 174 -6.51 2.65 4.44
C MET A 174 -7.24 3.93 4.05
N SER A 175 -6.83 5.10 4.56
CA SER A 175 -7.43 6.37 4.14
C SER A 175 -7.21 6.68 2.65
N GLY A 176 -6.22 6.05 2.00
CA GLY A 176 -6.06 6.09 0.54
C GLY A 176 -7.27 5.52 -0.21
N GLY A 177 -7.99 4.58 0.38
CA GLY A 177 -9.25 4.06 -0.15
C GLY A 177 -10.36 5.11 -0.27
N PHE A 178 -10.26 6.24 0.44
CA PHE A 178 -11.17 7.37 0.27
C PHE A 178 -11.10 8.00 -1.14
N LEU A 179 -10.06 7.69 -1.91
CA LEU A 179 -9.94 8.09 -3.31
C LEU A 179 -10.75 7.20 -4.27
N ILE A 180 -11.25 6.03 -3.82
CA ILE A 180 -12.07 5.14 -4.66
C ILE A 180 -13.36 5.83 -5.13
N PRO A 181 -14.20 6.45 -4.27
CA PRO A 181 -15.40 7.14 -4.74
C PRO A 181 -15.10 8.31 -5.68
N MET A 182 -13.95 8.97 -5.52
CA MET A 182 -13.50 10.04 -6.41
C MET A 182 -13.17 9.49 -7.81
N PHE A 183 -12.51 8.33 -7.89
CA PHE A 183 -12.25 7.62 -9.14
C PHE A 183 -13.55 7.18 -9.81
N THR A 184 -14.48 6.57 -9.05
CA THR A 184 -15.80 6.16 -9.56
C THR A 184 -16.63 7.36 -10.03
N TYR A 185 -16.54 8.51 -9.34
CA TYR A 185 -17.17 9.75 -9.77
C TYR A 185 -16.57 10.27 -11.08
N LEU A 186 -15.25 10.23 -11.25
CA LEU A 186 -14.59 10.61 -12.50
C LEU A 186 -15.00 9.72 -13.68
N LEU A 187 -15.09 8.40 -13.46
CA LEU A 187 -15.62 7.44 -14.43
C LEU A 187 -17.06 7.76 -14.83
N ASN A 188 -17.90 8.12 -13.85
CA ASN A 188 -19.31 8.43 -14.09
C ASN A 188 -19.56 9.83 -14.69
N ARG A 189 -18.60 10.76 -14.60
CA ARG A 189 -18.78 12.15 -15.09
C ARG A 189 -18.98 12.25 -16.60
N HIS A 190 -18.38 11.35 -17.37
CA HIS A 190 -18.52 11.27 -18.82
C HIS A 190 -19.35 10.04 -19.25
N TRP A 191 -19.93 9.33 -18.28
CA TRP A 191 -20.72 8.15 -18.56
C TRP A 191 -22.01 8.53 -19.29
N SER A 192 -22.13 8.06 -20.53
CA SER A 192 -23.26 8.31 -21.43
C SER A 192 -24.57 7.59 -21.02
N HIS A 193 -24.69 7.09 -19.78
CA HIS A 193 -25.86 6.35 -19.26
C HIS A 193 -26.26 5.12 -20.10
N LYS A 194 -25.36 4.62 -20.95
CA LYS A 194 -25.58 3.40 -21.73
C LYS A 194 -25.28 2.19 -20.83
N MET A 195 -26.31 1.40 -20.59
CA MET A 195 -26.26 0.13 -19.87
C MET A 195 -26.39 -0.99 -20.90
N ILE A 196 -25.37 -1.82 -21.07
CA ILE A 196 -25.44 -3.02 -21.92
C ILE A 196 -25.32 -4.23 -20.98
N GLY A 197 -26.39 -5.03 -20.90
CA GLY A 197 -26.40 -6.24 -20.05
C GLY A 197 -26.33 -5.98 -18.53
N GLY A 198 -26.74 -4.80 -18.07
CA GLY A 198 -26.68 -4.42 -16.64
C GLY A 198 -25.32 -3.89 -16.17
N VAL A 199 -24.33 -3.77 -17.08
CA VAL A 199 -23.02 -3.18 -16.81
C VAL A 199 -22.95 -1.79 -17.47
N PRO A 200 -22.49 -0.75 -16.75
CA PRO A 200 -22.29 0.57 -17.35
C PRO A 200 -21.18 0.50 -18.42
N TRP A 201 -21.54 0.89 -19.65
CA TRP A 201 -20.61 0.95 -20.78
C TRP A 201 -19.86 2.28 -20.74
N TYR A 202 -18.56 2.24 -20.46
CA TYR A 202 -17.70 3.42 -20.45
C TYR A 202 -16.93 3.50 -21.77
N SER A 203 -16.65 4.71 -22.26
CA SER A 203 -15.80 4.86 -23.44
C SER A 203 -14.33 4.64 -23.05
N LEU A 204 -13.51 4.23 -24.01
CA LEU A 204 -12.08 4.02 -23.83
C LEU A 204 -11.35 5.30 -23.37
N SER A 205 -11.89 6.47 -23.74
CA SER A 205 -11.40 7.77 -23.27
C SER A 205 -11.62 7.98 -21.77
N ASP A 206 -12.74 7.51 -21.23
CA ASP A 206 -13.11 7.72 -19.82
C ASP A 206 -12.24 6.86 -18.90
N PHE A 207 -11.95 5.62 -19.35
CA PHE A 207 -10.95 4.78 -18.69
C PHE A 207 -9.57 5.41 -18.74
N HIS A 208 -9.14 5.97 -19.87
CA HIS A 208 -7.81 6.56 -19.97
C HIS A 208 -7.64 7.74 -18.99
N HIS A 209 -8.66 8.60 -18.86
CA HIS A 209 -8.67 9.70 -17.89
C HIS A 209 -8.71 9.23 -16.44
N ALA A 210 -9.51 8.20 -16.13
CA ALA A 210 -9.57 7.64 -14.78
C ALA A 210 -8.24 6.97 -14.39
N PHE A 211 -7.64 6.21 -15.30
CA PHE A 211 -6.37 5.52 -15.07
C PHE A 211 -5.18 6.48 -14.96
N MET A 212 -5.24 7.69 -15.53
CA MET A 212 -4.23 8.74 -15.30
C MET A 212 -4.06 9.13 -13.83
N MET A 213 -5.05 8.86 -12.97
CA MET A 213 -4.93 9.04 -11.52
C MET A 213 -3.83 8.16 -10.91
N MET A 214 -3.58 6.96 -11.46
CA MET A 214 -2.58 6.03 -10.94
C MET A 214 -1.13 6.49 -11.18
N PRO A 215 -0.71 6.89 -12.41
CA PRO A 215 0.60 7.51 -12.63
C PRO A 215 0.84 8.73 -11.75
N ILE A 216 -0.17 9.59 -11.57
CA ILE A 216 -0.06 10.77 -10.70
C ILE A 216 0.18 10.34 -9.24
N ALA A 217 -0.53 9.31 -8.75
CA ALA A 217 -0.32 8.78 -7.41
C ALA A 217 1.11 8.23 -7.22
N PHE A 218 1.67 7.52 -8.22
CA PHE A 218 3.05 7.03 -8.15
C PHE A 218 4.08 8.17 -8.23
N LEU A 219 3.84 9.21 -9.02
CA LEU A 219 4.70 10.39 -9.04
C LEU A 219 4.68 11.10 -7.67
N LEU A 220 3.51 11.23 -7.07
CA LEU A 220 3.37 11.77 -5.72
C LEU A 220 4.05 10.88 -4.67
N SER A 221 3.95 9.55 -4.80
CA SER A 221 4.63 8.62 -3.87
C SER A 221 6.14 8.73 -3.99
N LEU A 222 6.68 8.93 -5.20
CA LEU A 222 8.11 9.22 -5.42
C LEU A 222 8.52 10.55 -4.76
N LEU A 223 7.73 11.61 -4.95
CA LEU A 223 8.00 12.90 -4.30
C LEU A 223 7.99 12.78 -2.77
N VAL A 224 7.00 12.09 -2.20
CA VAL A 224 6.93 11.83 -0.75
C VAL A 224 8.14 11.03 -0.28
N THR A 225 8.60 10.06 -1.08
CA THR A 225 9.80 9.28 -0.77
C THR A 225 11.06 10.14 -0.73
N CYS A 226 11.15 11.21 -1.54
CA CYS A 226 12.27 12.15 -1.47
C CYS A 226 12.36 12.83 -0.09
N PHE A 227 11.22 13.14 0.54
CA PHE A 227 11.14 13.74 1.88
C PHE A 227 11.35 12.74 3.03
N LEU A 228 11.31 11.43 2.76
CA LEU A 228 11.65 10.41 3.76
C LEU A 228 13.15 10.48 4.11
N LYS A 229 13.41 10.50 5.42
CA LYS A 229 14.76 10.39 6.00
C LYS A 229 15.16 8.92 6.11
N GLU A 230 16.42 8.62 5.81
CA GLU A 230 16.94 7.25 5.90
C GLU A 230 17.07 6.81 7.38
N THR A 231 16.46 5.68 7.74
CA THR A 231 16.60 5.07 9.08
C THR A 231 17.78 4.10 9.20
N HIS A 232 18.40 3.70 8.08
CA HIS A 232 19.53 2.76 8.04
C HIS A 232 19.27 1.45 8.83
N CYS A 233 18.01 1.02 8.91
CA CYS A 233 17.58 -0.14 9.70
C CYS A 233 18.01 -0.11 11.18
N ARG A 234 18.22 1.09 11.75
CA ARG A 234 18.56 1.27 13.17
C ARG A 234 17.32 1.66 13.95
N SER A 235 17.08 0.96 15.06
CA SER A 235 16.05 1.32 16.03
C SER A 235 16.31 2.71 16.61
N PHE A 236 15.24 3.40 17.02
CA PHE A 236 15.33 4.69 17.70
C PHE A 236 16.24 4.62 18.95
N SER A 237 16.25 3.48 19.66
CA SER A 237 17.10 3.26 20.85
C SER A 237 18.60 3.35 20.52
N ASP A 238 19.05 2.72 19.43
CA ASP A 238 20.44 2.75 18.96
C ASP A 238 20.93 4.12 18.47
N ARG A 239 20.01 5.00 18.03
CA ARG A 239 20.37 6.38 17.65
C ARG A 239 20.46 7.30 18.85
N SER A 240 19.67 7.05 19.90
CA SER A 240 19.73 7.85 21.13
C SER A 240 20.96 7.57 21.98
N SER A 241 21.53 6.36 21.93
CA SER A 241 22.74 5.97 22.65
C SER A 241 24.04 6.49 22.02
N HIS A 242 24.02 6.84 20.73
CA HIS A 242 25.21 7.32 20.02
C HIS A 242 25.33 8.86 19.96
N ASN A 243 24.23 9.56 20.28
CA ASN A 243 24.14 11.03 20.35
C ASN A 243 24.10 11.57 21.80
N ALA A 244 24.23 10.68 22.79
CA ALA A 244 24.39 11.02 24.21
C ALA A 244 25.85 10.81 24.62
#